data_AF-A0A356DY72-F1
#
_entry.id   AF-A0A356DY72-F1
#
_cell.length_a   1.000
_cell.length_b   1.000
_cell.length_c   1.000
_cell.angle_alpha   90.00
_cell.angle_beta   90.00
_cell.angle_gamma   90.00
#
_symmetry.space_group_name_H-M   'P 1'
#
loop_
_entity.id
_entity.type
_entity.pdbx_description
1 polymer ?
#
loop_
_entity_poly.entity_id
_entity_poly.type
_entity_poly.pdbx_seq_one_letter_code
_entity_poly.pdbx_strand_id
1 'polypeptide(L)'
;MDNDKKTIRISDLAKDDRPRERIQAEGVQALTNGELLAILLNSGSQEDSAIDLANKLLTDLGGFSGIHREDLSRLMEFKGVGLAKAARIKAAVEVGYRLSKEGEEPAIYVKTPEDIVDLVGFEMKGLNQEQLWVLLLNSRNRFLGKERLYKGSQDATTVRIAE
;
A
#
# COMPACT_ATOMS: atom_id res chain seq x y z
N MET A 1 -19.32 -12.58 39.88
CA MET A 1 -19.03 -13.82 39.15
C MET A 1 -17.73 -13.55 38.41
N ASP A 2 -16.63 -13.98 39.00
CA ASP A 2 -15.28 -13.80 38.46
C ASP A 2 -15.17 -14.56 37.15
N ASN A 3 -15.00 -13.82 36.05
CA ASN A 3 -14.66 -14.41 34.76
C ASN A 3 -13.14 -14.30 34.62
N ASP A 4 -12.42 -15.14 35.36
CA ASP A 4 -10.97 -15.27 35.30
C ASP A 4 -10.58 -15.99 33.99
N LYS A 5 -10.89 -15.36 32.85
CA LYS A 5 -10.46 -15.80 31.54
C LYS A 5 -8.97 -15.49 31.44
N LYS A 6 -8.14 -16.46 31.80
CA LYS A 6 -6.69 -16.37 31.68
C LYS A 6 -6.32 -16.09 30.22
N THR A 7 -5.97 -14.84 29.93
CA THR A 7 -5.51 -14.43 28.60
C THR A 7 -4.20 -15.13 28.27
N ILE A 8 -4.20 -15.93 27.19
CA ILE A 8 -3.02 -16.65 26.71
C ILE A 8 -2.04 -15.61 26.16
N ARG A 9 -0.86 -15.50 26.77
CA ARG A 9 0.18 -14.57 26.30
C ARG A 9 0.98 -15.22 25.17
N ILE A 10 1.68 -14.41 24.38
CA ILE A 10 2.60 -14.93 23.34
C ILE A 10 3.65 -15.87 23.95
N SER A 11 4.11 -15.62 25.17
CA SER A 11 5.02 -16.51 25.89
C SER A 11 4.43 -17.91 26.17
N ASP A 12 3.11 -18.02 26.21
CA ASP A 12 2.39 -19.25 26.54
C ASP A 12 2.12 -20.09 25.28
N LEU A 13 2.28 -19.50 24.09
CA LEU A 13 2.25 -20.22 22.81
C LEU A 13 3.47 -21.13 22.67
N ALA A 14 3.30 -22.24 21.95
CA ALA A 14 4.41 -23.04 21.48
C ALA A 14 5.40 -22.14 20.75
N LYS A 15 6.69 -22.43 20.88
CA LYS A 15 7.74 -21.54 20.34
C LYS A 15 7.54 -21.29 18.84
N ASP A 16 7.14 -22.31 18.11
CA ASP A 16 6.91 -22.27 16.68
C ASP A 16 5.61 -21.54 16.29
N ASP A 17 4.70 -21.29 17.25
CA ASP A 17 3.47 -20.51 17.02
C ASP A 17 3.67 -19.02 17.33
N ARG A 18 4.81 -18.62 17.90
CA ARG A 18 5.07 -17.24 18.27
C ARG A 18 5.37 -16.40 17.03
N PRO A 19 4.80 -15.19 16.89
CA PRO A 19 4.92 -14.42 15.65
C PRO A 19 6.36 -14.16 15.18
N ARG A 20 7.30 -13.90 16.09
CA ARG A 20 8.70 -13.59 15.71
C ARG A 20 9.43 -14.83 15.20
N GLU A 21 9.23 -15.94 15.86
CA GLU A 21 9.76 -17.24 15.50
C GLU A 21 9.14 -17.75 14.20
N ARG A 22 7.82 -17.55 14.00
CA ARG A 22 7.14 -17.84 12.73
C ARG A 22 7.68 -17.03 11.57
N ILE A 23 7.94 -15.73 11.73
CA ILE A 23 8.59 -14.92 10.67
C ILE A 23 9.93 -15.54 10.27
N GLN A 24 10.70 -16.03 11.24
CA GLN A 24 12.01 -16.62 10.98
C GLN A 24 11.91 -17.97 10.26
N ALA A 25 10.92 -18.80 10.59
CA ALA A 25 10.77 -20.14 10.04
C ALA A 25 10.01 -20.16 8.70
N GLU A 26 8.92 -19.40 8.58
CA GLU A 26 7.95 -19.48 7.48
C GLU A 26 7.92 -18.21 6.61
N GLY A 27 8.60 -17.15 7.03
CA GLY A 27 8.57 -15.85 6.35
C GLY A 27 7.40 -14.96 6.78
N VAL A 28 7.49 -13.68 6.43
CA VAL A 28 6.51 -12.66 6.85
C VAL A 28 5.10 -12.91 6.28
N GLN A 29 5.01 -13.58 5.14
CA GLN A 29 3.75 -13.88 4.46
C GLN A 29 2.88 -14.91 5.20
N ALA A 30 3.48 -15.69 6.11
CA ALA A 30 2.76 -16.68 6.90
C ALA A 30 1.98 -16.07 8.07
N LEU A 31 2.23 -14.80 8.39
CA LEU A 31 1.59 -14.12 9.50
C LEU A 31 0.27 -13.48 9.09
N THR A 32 -0.69 -13.56 10.00
CA THR A 32 -1.93 -12.79 9.93
C THR A 32 -1.67 -11.30 10.20
N ASN A 33 -2.61 -10.45 9.79
CA ASN A 33 -2.56 -9.00 10.10
C ASN A 33 -2.44 -8.74 11.61
N GLY A 34 -3.15 -9.54 12.43
CA GLY A 34 -3.07 -9.47 13.89
C GLY A 34 -1.68 -9.77 14.41
N GLU A 35 -1.01 -10.80 13.88
CA GLU A 35 0.36 -11.16 14.28
C GLU A 35 1.38 -10.10 13.83
N LEU A 36 1.24 -9.56 12.61
CA LEU A 36 2.08 -8.46 12.13
C LEU A 36 1.98 -7.24 13.06
N LEU A 37 0.75 -6.85 13.41
CA LEU A 37 0.53 -5.73 14.31
C LEU A 37 0.96 -6.07 15.76
N ALA A 38 0.82 -7.31 16.21
CA ALA A 38 1.26 -7.75 17.52
C ALA A 38 2.78 -7.61 17.70
N ILE A 39 3.57 -7.90 16.64
CA ILE A 39 5.02 -7.66 16.63
C ILE A 39 5.30 -6.17 16.81
N LEU A 40 4.57 -5.31 16.08
CA LEU A 40 4.61 -3.85 16.22
C LEU A 40 4.01 -3.33 17.52
N LEU A 41 3.30 -4.14 18.32
CA LEU A 41 2.87 -3.80 19.67
C LEU A 41 3.90 -4.23 20.72
N ASN A 42 4.76 -5.20 20.41
CA ASN A 42 5.77 -5.83 21.28
C ASN A 42 5.21 -6.53 22.52
N SER A 43 4.21 -5.93 23.17
CA SER A 43 3.51 -6.47 24.32
C SER A 43 2.03 -6.08 24.28
N GLY A 44 1.19 -6.89 24.92
CA GLY A 44 -0.23 -6.63 25.11
C GLY A 44 -0.50 -5.61 26.23
N SER A 45 -1.68 -5.72 26.82
CA SER A 45 -2.09 -4.99 28.02
C SER A 45 -2.12 -5.94 29.23
N GLN A 46 -2.67 -5.49 30.37
CA GLN A 46 -2.93 -6.41 31.49
C GLN A 46 -4.05 -7.41 31.15
N GLU A 47 -5.02 -6.98 30.35
CA GLU A 47 -6.23 -7.74 30.02
C GLU A 47 -6.07 -8.53 28.71
N ASP A 48 -5.25 -8.06 27.78
CA ASP A 48 -5.12 -8.59 26.43
C ASP A 48 -3.71 -9.03 26.08
N SER A 49 -3.56 -10.14 25.35
CA SER A 49 -2.30 -10.48 24.70
C SER A 49 -1.98 -9.46 23.59
N ALA A 50 -0.74 -9.43 23.08
CA ALA A 50 -0.43 -8.51 21.99
C ALA A 50 -1.21 -8.85 20.71
N ILE A 51 -1.55 -10.14 20.49
CA ILE A 51 -2.36 -10.59 19.36
C ILE A 51 -3.82 -10.16 19.56
N ASP A 52 -4.38 -10.32 20.77
CA ASP A 52 -5.75 -9.87 21.06
C ASP A 52 -5.90 -8.37 20.91
N LEU A 53 -4.96 -7.60 21.46
CA LEU A 53 -4.95 -6.15 21.35
C LEU A 53 -4.80 -5.69 19.88
N ALA A 54 -3.96 -6.37 19.11
CA ALA A 54 -3.83 -6.12 17.67
C ALA A 54 -5.14 -6.37 16.91
N ASN A 55 -5.79 -7.51 17.17
CA ASN A 55 -7.04 -7.86 16.51
C ASN A 55 -8.18 -6.91 16.89
N LYS A 56 -8.24 -6.45 18.15
CA LYS A 56 -9.19 -5.41 18.59
C LYS A 56 -8.97 -4.10 17.83
N LEU A 57 -7.73 -3.62 17.77
CA LEU A 57 -7.38 -2.40 17.02
C LEU A 57 -7.78 -2.51 15.53
N LEU A 58 -7.45 -3.63 14.89
CA LEU A 58 -7.78 -3.86 13.48
C LEU A 58 -9.29 -3.94 13.26
N THR A 59 -10.04 -4.54 14.18
CA THR A 59 -11.50 -4.67 14.06
C THR A 59 -12.18 -3.32 14.24
N ASP A 60 -11.85 -2.61 15.32
CA ASP A 60 -12.52 -1.37 15.70
C ASP A 60 -12.16 -0.19 14.79
N LEU A 61 -10.95 -0.20 14.21
CA LEU A 61 -10.49 0.88 13.33
C LEU A 61 -10.74 0.57 11.85
N GLY A 62 -11.08 -0.66 11.47
CA GLY A 62 -11.30 -1.04 10.06
C GLY A 62 -10.01 -1.37 9.31
N GLY A 63 -9.10 -2.09 9.96
CA GLY A 63 -7.83 -2.59 9.41
C GLY A 63 -6.72 -1.54 9.35
N PHE A 64 -5.63 -1.85 8.63
CA PHE A 64 -4.48 -0.94 8.50
C PHE A 64 -4.83 0.39 7.85
N SER A 65 -5.76 0.40 6.88
CA SER A 65 -6.25 1.64 6.26
C SER A 65 -7.00 2.52 7.26
N GLY A 66 -7.74 1.91 8.18
CA GLY A 66 -8.35 2.59 9.30
C GLY A 66 -7.34 3.24 10.23
N ILE A 67 -6.37 2.46 10.69
CA ILE A 67 -5.24 2.93 11.51
C ILE A 67 -4.48 4.08 10.83
N HIS A 68 -4.34 4.05 9.50
CA HIS A 68 -3.71 5.15 8.74
C HIS A 68 -4.51 6.45 8.83
N ARG A 69 -5.84 6.40 8.75
CA ARG A 69 -6.73 7.57 8.76
C ARG A 69 -6.92 8.19 10.13
N GLU A 70 -6.88 7.37 11.17
CA GLU A 70 -7.17 7.80 12.54
C GLU A 70 -5.98 8.53 13.19
N ASP A 71 -6.27 9.44 14.12
CA ASP A 71 -5.24 10.18 14.84
C ASP A 71 -4.59 9.36 15.96
N LEU A 72 -3.40 9.80 16.41
CA LEU A 72 -2.69 9.16 17.52
C LEU A 72 -3.54 9.06 18.80
N SER A 73 -4.34 10.09 19.08
CA SER A 73 -5.25 10.12 20.23
C SER A 73 -6.24 8.96 20.19
N ARG A 74 -6.82 8.66 19.02
CA ARG A 74 -7.77 7.57 18.84
C ARG A 74 -7.14 6.20 19.15
N LEU A 75 -5.91 5.98 18.72
CA LEU A 75 -5.18 4.74 19.06
C LEU A 75 -4.91 4.65 20.58
N MET A 76 -4.67 5.77 21.24
CA MET A 76 -4.38 5.82 22.67
C MET A 76 -5.60 5.59 23.57
N GLU A 77 -6.82 5.57 23.03
CA GLU A 77 -8.03 5.19 23.75
C GLU A 77 -8.06 3.69 24.08
N PHE A 78 -7.28 2.87 23.37
CA PHE A 78 -7.19 1.43 23.61
C PHE A 78 -6.30 1.16 24.83
N LYS A 79 -6.86 0.45 25.82
CA LYS A 79 -6.12 0.05 27.02
C LYS A 79 -4.83 -0.70 26.65
N GLY A 80 -3.71 -0.19 27.16
CA GLY A 80 -2.38 -0.76 26.89
C GLY A 80 -1.69 -0.21 25.63
N VAL A 81 -2.28 0.76 24.94
CA VAL A 81 -1.69 1.51 23.82
C VAL A 81 -1.33 2.93 24.29
N GLY A 82 -0.14 3.10 24.85
CA GLY A 82 0.39 4.44 25.15
C GLY A 82 1.01 5.10 23.92
N LEU A 83 1.46 6.36 24.09
CA LEU A 83 2.08 7.16 23.03
C LEU A 83 3.16 6.41 22.24
N ALA A 84 4.05 5.69 22.93
CA ALA A 84 5.13 4.94 22.28
C ALA A 84 4.62 3.85 21.33
N LYS A 85 3.59 3.09 21.74
CA LYS A 85 3.00 2.04 20.90
C LYS A 85 2.21 2.66 19.75
N ALA A 86 1.41 3.68 20.02
CA ALA A 86 0.63 4.39 19.00
C ALA A 86 1.55 5.00 17.92
N ALA A 87 2.60 5.71 18.32
CA ALA A 87 3.58 6.30 17.41
C ALA A 87 4.28 5.26 16.54
N ARG A 88 4.70 4.13 17.13
CA ARG A 88 5.34 3.04 16.37
C ARG A 88 4.39 2.43 15.33
N ILE A 89 3.12 2.22 15.68
CA ILE A 89 2.11 1.71 14.74
C ILE A 89 1.89 2.72 13.61
N LYS A 90 1.64 4.00 13.93
CA LYS A 90 1.44 5.05 12.92
C LYS A 90 2.64 5.17 11.98
N ALA A 91 3.86 5.15 12.51
CA ALA A 91 5.08 5.20 11.70
C ALA A 91 5.17 4.00 10.75
N ALA A 92 4.92 2.77 11.23
CA ALA A 92 4.97 1.58 10.40
C ALA A 92 3.93 1.61 9.26
N VAL A 93 2.70 2.02 9.56
CA VAL A 93 1.63 2.13 8.56
C VAL A 93 1.94 3.23 7.53
N GLU A 94 2.47 4.37 7.97
CA GLU A 94 2.89 5.45 7.06
C GLU A 94 4.06 5.03 6.17
N VAL A 95 5.02 4.26 6.66
CA VAL A 95 6.09 3.68 5.84
C VAL A 95 5.49 2.77 4.75
N GLY A 96 4.58 1.88 5.11
CA GLY A 96 3.87 1.05 4.13
C GLY A 96 3.10 1.87 3.09
N TYR A 97 2.44 2.95 3.51
CA TYR A 97 1.76 3.88 2.61
C TYR A 97 2.73 4.56 1.65
N ARG A 98 3.87 5.09 2.12
CA ARG A 98 4.88 5.73 1.28
C ARG A 98 5.53 4.75 0.30
N LEU A 99 5.85 3.54 0.76
CA LEU A 99 6.34 2.47 -0.13
C LEU A 99 5.34 2.17 -1.24
N SER A 100 4.03 2.16 -0.94
CA SER A 100 3.01 1.96 -1.99
C SER A 100 2.92 3.09 -3.00
N LYS A 101 3.50 4.26 -2.68
CA LYS A 101 3.59 5.44 -3.55
C LYS A 101 4.95 5.60 -4.20
N GLU A 102 5.95 4.86 -3.74
CA GLU A 102 7.29 4.90 -4.28
C GLU A 102 7.28 4.23 -5.66
N GLY A 103 7.56 5.01 -6.71
CA GLY A 103 7.45 4.59 -8.11
C GLY A 103 6.21 5.08 -8.86
N GLU A 104 5.25 5.75 -8.19
CA GLU A 104 4.31 6.62 -8.91
C GLU A 104 5.07 7.90 -9.31
N GLU A 105 5.52 8.00 -10.57
CA GLU A 105 5.96 9.29 -11.11
C GLU A 105 4.87 10.36 -10.86
N PRO A 106 5.24 11.63 -10.64
CA PRO A 106 4.27 12.69 -10.44
C PRO A 106 3.22 12.61 -11.55
N ALA A 107 1.95 12.48 -11.14
CA ALA A 107 0.87 12.26 -12.08
C ALA A 107 0.85 13.36 -13.15
N ILE A 108 1.16 13.00 -14.39
CA ILE A 108 1.10 13.92 -15.52
C ILE A 108 -0.36 14.05 -15.93
N TYR A 109 -0.87 15.27 -16.02
CA TYR A 109 -2.23 15.57 -16.46
C TYR A 109 -2.18 16.29 -17.78
N VAL A 110 -2.82 15.74 -18.81
CA VAL A 110 -2.92 16.38 -20.13
C VAL A 110 -4.10 17.36 -20.12
N LYS A 111 -3.78 18.64 -20.07
CA LYS A 111 -4.75 19.75 -20.09
C LYS A 111 -4.69 20.52 -21.41
N THR A 112 -3.52 20.56 -22.04
CA THR A 112 -3.30 21.26 -23.30
C THR A 112 -2.53 20.39 -24.31
N PRO A 113 -2.55 20.76 -25.61
CA PRO A 113 -1.72 20.10 -26.61
C PRO A 113 -0.21 20.17 -26.32
N GLU A 114 0.24 21.24 -25.66
CA GLU A 114 1.65 21.40 -25.25
C GLU A 114 2.08 20.30 -24.26
N ASP A 115 1.19 19.89 -23.34
CA ASP A 115 1.47 18.77 -22.42
C ASP A 115 1.76 17.46 -23.19
N ILE A 116 1.13 17.27 -24.36
CA ILE A 116 1.40 16.12 -25.24
C ILE A 116 2.78 16.26 -25.88
N VAL A 117 3.13 17.45 -26.36
CA VAL A 117 4.45 17.72 -26.94
C VAL A 117 5.55 17.49 -25.91
N ASP A 118 5.34 17.90 -24.65
CA ASP A 118 6.30 17.66 -23.58
C ASP A 118 6.42 16.16 -23.24
N LEU A 119 5.31 15.41 -23.32
CA LEU A 119 5.26 13.96 -23.05
C LEU A 119 5.98 13.09 -24.10
N VAL A 120 5.84 13.41 -25.39
CA VAL A 120 6.33 12.54 -26.48
C VAL A 120 7.25 13.23 -27.47
N GLY A 121 7.35 14.56 -27.45
CA GLY A 121 8.06 15.33 -28.46
C GLY A 121 9.54 15.01 -28.55
N PHE A 122 10.22 14.79 -27.43
CA PHE A 122 11.63 14.39 -27.43
C PHE A 122 11.85 13.06 -28.16
N GLU A 123 11.01 12.05 -27.90
CA GLU A 123 11.10 10.74 -28.55
C GLU A 123 10.67 10.81 -30.03
N MET A 124 9.64 11.60 -30.33
CA MET A 124 9.11 11.73 -31.69
C MET A 124 10.02 12.53 -32.61
N LYS A 125 10.77 13.52 -32.10
CA LYS A 125 11.64 14.38 -32.90
C LYS A 125 12.74 13.60 -33.64
N GLY A 126 13.14 12.44 -33.13
CA GLY A 126 14.14 11.56 -33.75
C GLY A 126 13.59 10.53 -34.74
N LEU A 127 12.27 10.54 -35.01
CA LEU A 127 11.66 9.53 -35.88
C LEU A 127 11.78 9.91 -37.35
N ASN A 128 12.36 9.01 -38.14
CA ASN A 128 12.55 9.19 -39.59
C ASN A 128 11.36 8.67 -40.44
N GLN A 129 10.29 8.23 -39.79
CA GLN A 129 9.09 7.65 -40.41
C GLN A 129 7.87 8.02 -39.59
N GLU A 130 6.72 8.21 -40.24
CA GLU A 130 5.46 8.48 -39.56
C GLU A 130 5.06 7.33 -38.63
N GLN A 131 4.52 7.65 -37.46
CA GLN A 131 4.06 6.67 -36.49
C GLN A 131 2.72 7.11 -35.89
N LEU A 132 1.84 6.14 -35.64
CA LEU A 132 0.61 6.37 -34.90
C LEU A 132 0.80 5.91 -33.45
N TRP A 133 0.53 6.82 -32.52
CA TRP A 133 0.64 6.59 -31.08
C TRP A 133 -0.71 6.84 -30.41
N VAL A 134 -1.00 6.06 -29.37
CA VAL A 134 -2.14 6.25 -28.48
C VAL A 134 -1.61 6.59 -27.10
N LEU A 135 -2.14 7.68 -26.54
CA LEU A 135 -1.90 8.07 -25.15
C LEU A 135 -3.12 7.63 -24.33
N LEU A 136 -2.89 6.77 -23.33
CA LEU A 136 -3.93 6.27 -22.45
C LEU A 136 -4.13 7.29 -21.32
N LEU A 137 -5.34 7.83 -21.23
CA LEU A 137 -5.71 8.78 -20.18
C LEU A 137 -6.87 8.23 -19.34
N ASN A 138 -6.94 8.60 -18.06
CA ASN A 138 -8.15 8.35 -17.26
C ASN A 138 -9.20 9.47 -17.42
N SER A 139 -10.33 9.35 -16.73
CA SER A 139 -11.45 10.33 -16.77
C SER A 139 -11.12 11.74 -16.27
N ARG A 140 -9.93 11.94 -15.68
CA ARG A 140 -9.41 13.25 -15.24
C ARG A 140 -8.23 13.71 -16.10
N ASN A 141 -8.01 13.10 -17.26
CA ASN A 141 -6.86 13.31 -18.15
C ASN A 141 -5.49 12.98 -17.52
N ARG A 142 -5.43 12.14 -16.48
CA ARG A 142 -4.14 11.62 -15.98
C ARG A 142 -3.56 10.67 -17.02
N PHE A 143 -2.31 10.89 -17.42
CA PHE A 143 -1.55 10.00 -18.28
C PHE A 143 -1.28 8.67 -17.58
N LEU A 144 -1.65 7.58 -18.24
CA LEU A 144 -1.51 6.20 -17.75
C LEU A 144 -0.42 5.44 -18.51
N GLY A 145 -0.11 5.87 -19.72
CA GLY A 145 0.88 5.21 -20.58
C GLY A 145 0.68 5.58 -22.04
N LYS A 146 1.60 5.11 -22.89
CA LYS A 146 1.56 5.32 -24.33
C LYS A 146 1.87 4.04 -25.08
N GLU A 147 1.21 3.86 -26.20
CA GLU A 147 1.40 2.69 -27.05
C GLU A 147 1.55 3.12 -28.50
N ARG A 148 2.55 2.57 -29.20
CA ARG A 148 2.73 2.81 -30.63
C ARG A 148 1.96 1.75 -31.41
N LEU A 149 0.82 2.15 -31.97
CA LEU A 149 -0.03 1.26 -32.75
C LEU A 149 0.53 0.98 -34.14
N TYR A 150 1.26 1.93 -34.73
CA TYR A 150 1.74 1.76 -36.11
C TYR A 150 3.06 2.47 -36.37
N LYS A 151 3.85 1.90 -37.27
CA LYS A 151 5.05 2.49 -37.86
C LYS A 151 4.87 2.47 -39.38
N GLY A 152 4.72 3.64 -39.98
CA GLY A 152 4.52 3.82 -41.41
C GLY A 152 5.76 3.52 -42.24
N SER A 153 5.55 3.41 -43.56
CA SER A 153 6.63 3.48 -44.54
C SER A 153 6.91 4.95 -44.91
N GLN A 154 7.86 5.19 -45.82
CA GLN A 154 8.42 6.52 -46.10
C GLN A 154 7.39 7.56 -46.59
N ASP A 155 6.26 7.14 -47.17
CA ASP A 155 5.35 8.05 -47.89
C ASP A 155 3.85 7.95 -47.55
N ALA A 156 3.41 7.05 -46.65
CA ALA A 156 1.99 7.00 -46.24
C ALA A 156 1.73 6.14 -44.98
N THR A 157 0.65 6.52 -44.29
CA THR A 157 0.02 5.74 -43.20
C THR A 157 -1.38 5.28 -43.63
N THR A 158 -1.61 3.96 -43.75
CA THR A 158 -2.95 3.39 -43.98
C THR A 158 -3.48 2.78 -42.69
N VAL A 159 -4.41 3.44 -42.01
CA VAL A 159 -5.10 2.88 -40.85
C VAL A 159 -6.27 2.03 -41.35
N ARG A 160 -6.22 0.71 -41.15
CA ARG A 160 -7.41 -0.13 -41.31
C ARG A 160 -8.18 -0.14 -40.00
N ILE A 161 -9.38 0.42 -40.02
CA ILE A 161 -10.38 0.17 -38.98
C ILE A 161 -10.94 -1.22 -39.27
N ALA A 162 -10.47 -2.23 -38.53
CA ALA A 162 -11.09 -3.55 -38.49
C ALA A 162 -11.82 -3.68 -37.14
N GLU A 163 -13.00 -4.29 -37.21
CA GLU A 163 -14.09 -4.41 -36.21
C GLU A 163 -13.68 -4.58 -34.74
#